data_AF-A0A2N2PWI7-F1
#
_entry.id   AF-A0A2N2PWI7-F1
#
_cell.length_a   1.000
_cell.length_b   1.000
_cell.length_c   1.000
_cell.angle_alpha   90.00
_cell.angle_beta   90.00
_cell.angle_gamma   90.00
#
_symmetry.space_group_name_H-M   'P 1'
#
loop_
_entity.id
_entity.type
_entity.pdbx_description
1 polymer ?
#
loop_
_entity_poly.entity_id
_entity_poly.type
_entity_poly.pdbx_seq_one_letter_code
_entity_poly.pdbx_strand_id
1 'polypeptide(L)'
;MTLQTMTLNLPRPLYDRLKQRAERARRTVEAELLEAVATNVSADDELPADLAEAVASLRFLDDTALWRAARSRLPTEVATQIEDLHLKRQFEGLTPNETQVLATLMRRYEQTMLVRAHATLLLKQRGHDVSQLVAAS
;
A
#
# COMPACT_ATOMS: atom_id res chain seq x y z
N MET A 1 15.21 -5.68 -17.66
CA MET A 1 14.40 -4.46 -17.47
C MET A 1 14.51 -3.64 -18.74
N THR A 2 13.40 -3.21 -19.33
CA THR A 2 13.38 -2.36 -20.53
C THR A 2 13.44 -0.90 -20.10
N LEU A 3 14.49 -0.18 -20.50
CA LEU A 3 14.63 1.26 -20.24
C LEU A 3 13.99 2.04 -21.40
N GLN A 4 13.08 2.96 -21.09
CA GLN A 4 12.46 3.85 -22.07
C GLN A 4 12.91 5.29 -21.81
N THR A 5 13.60 5.89 -22.78
CA THR A 5 14.06 7.28 -22.70
C THR A 5 13.00 8.21 -23.26
N MET A 6 12.72 9.30 -22.53
CA MET A 6 11.78 10.34 -22.95
C MET A 6 12.38 11.73 -22.69
N THR A 7 12.14 12.68 -23.59
CA THR A 7 12.54 14.09 -23.40
C THR A 7 11.38 14.88 -22.80
N LEU A 8 11.65 15.59 -21.71
CA LEU A 8 10.64 16.35 -20.97
C LEU A 8 10.91 17.86 -21.09
N ASN A 9 9.87 18.61 -21.45
CA ASN A 9 9.91 20.07 -21.39
C ASN A 9 9.48 20.53 -20.00
N LEU A 10 10.45 20.87 -19.15
CA LEU A 10 10.19 21.30 -17.77
C LEU A 10 10.13 22.83 -17.68
N PRO A 11 9.19 23.41 -16.92
CA PRO A 11 9.24 24.82 -16.57
C PRO A 11 10.57 25.15 -15.87
N ARG A 12 11.25 26.24 -16.28
CA ARG A 12 12.56 26.65 -15.70
C ARG A 12 12.61 26.61 -14.17
N PRO A 13 11.60 27.12 -13.43
CA PRO A 13 11.63 27.09 -11.96
C PRO A 13 11.67 25.67 -11.37
N LEU A 14 11.07 24.69 -12.05
CA LEU A 14 11.06 23.30 -11.61
C LEU A 14 12.41 22.63 -11.90
N TYR A 15 12.99 22.89 -13.07
CA TYR A 15 14.33 22.43 -13.41
C TYR A 15 15.38 22.95 -12.41
N ASP A 16 15.34 24.24 -12.08
CA ASP A 16 16.28 24.86 -11.14
C ASP A 16 16.19 24.24 -9.74
N ARG A 17 14.98 23.93 -9.26
CA ARG A 17 14.77 23.23 -7.99
C ARG A 17 15.36 21.82 -7.99
N LEU A 18 15.14 21.06 -9.07
CA LEU A 18 15.71 19.71 -9.20
C LEU A 18 17.24 19.77 -9.29
N LYS A 19 17.78 20.74 -10.02
CA LYS A 19 19.23 20.98 -10.11
C LYS A 19 19.84 21.30 -8.74
N GLN A 20 19.22 22.17 -7.96
CA GLN A 20 19.70 22.50 -6.62
C GLN A 20 19.67 21.29 -5.67
N ARG A 21 18.66 20.42 -5.77
CA ARG A 21 18.61 19.17 -5.01
C ARG A 21 19.70 18.19 -5.45
N ALA A 22 19.87 18.02 -6.76
CA ALA A 22 20.88 17.16 -7.35
C ALA A 22 22.30 17.55 -6.90
N GLU A 23 22.60 18.86 -6.88
CA GLU A 23 23.87 19.39 -6.39
C GLU A 23 24.09 19.09 -4.90
N ARG A 24 23.06 19.26 -4.06
CA ARG A 24 23.12 18.96 -2.63
C ARG A 24 23.28 17.46 -2.36
N ALA A 25 22.58 16.62 -3.12
CA ALA A 25 22.60 15.17 -3.00
C ALA A 25 23.79 14.52 -3.73
N ARG A 26 24.59 15.30 -4.47
CA ARG A 26 25.66 14.82 -5.38
C ARG A 26 25.15 13.76 -6.37
N ARG A 27 23.96 13.98 -6.92
CA ARG A 27 23.29 13.10 -7.88
C ARG A 27 23.01 13.85 -9.18
N THR A 28 22.52 13.14 -10.20
CA THR A 28 22.07 13.77 -11.44
C THR A 28 20.66 14.32 -11.28
N VAL A 29 20.31 15.33 -12.09
CA VAL A 29 18.95 15.88 -12.15
C VAL A 29 17.93 14.80 -12.54
N GLU A 30 18.34 13.86 -13.39
CA GLU A 30 17.54 12.69 -13.77
C GLU A 30 17.24 11.79 -12.57
N ALA A 31 18.23 11.49 -11.72
CA ALA A 31 18.02 10.66 -10.54
C ALA A 31 17.05 11.32 -9.54
N GLU A 32 17.17 12.63 -9.33
CA GLU A 32 16.24 13.39 -8.47
C GLU A 32 14.83 13.45 -9.05
N LEU A 33 14.71 13.57 -10.38
CA LEU A 33 13.42 13.53 -11.05
C LEU A 33 12.79 12.14 -10.96
N LEU A 34 13.57 11.07 -11.16
CA LEU A 34 13.10 9.69 -11.02
C LEU A 34 12.66 9.39 -9.60
N GLU A 35 13.38 9.87 -8.58
CA GLU A 35 13.00 9.69 -7.17
C GLU A 35 11.75 10.48 -6.82
N ALA A 36 11.64 11.72 -7.28
CA ALA A 36 10.41 12.51 -7.11
C ALA A 36 9.21 11.86 -7.82
N VAL A 37 9.39 11.36 -9.04
CA VAL A 37 8.36 10.65 -9.78
C VAL A 37 8.03 9.33 -9.09
N ALA A 38 8.99 8.51 -8.68
CA ALA A 38 8.75 7.25 -7.98
C ALA A 38 7.97 7.45 -6.66
N THR A 39 8.29 8.52 -5.92
CA THR A 39 7.59 8.88 -4.68
C THR A 39 6.14 9.29 -4.92
N ASN A 40 5.82 9.91 -6.06
CA ASN A 40 4.47 10.42 -6.37
C ASN A 40 3.67 9.49 -7.30
N VAL A 41 4.32 8.65 -8.11
CA VAL A 41 3.70 7.65 -9.00
C VAL A 41 3.41 6.35 -8.24
N SER A 42 4.12 6.07 -7.14
CA SER A 42 3.67 5.08 -6.15
C SER A 42 2.41 5.54 -5.39
N ALA A 43 1.95 6.78 -5.64
CA ALA A 43 0.72 7.38 -5.14
C ALA A 43 -0.25 7.71 -6.29
N ASP A 44 -0.27 6.92 -7.38
CA ASP A 44 -1.51 6.79 -8.16
C ASP A 44 -2.55 6.12 -7.24
N ASP A 45 -3.24 7.02 -6.54
CA ASP A 45 -4.21 6.91 -5.45
C ASP A 45 -5.51 6.16 -5.80
N GLU A 46 -5.49 5.29 -6.80
CA GLU A 46 -6.53 4.28 -6.95
C GLU A 46 -6.12 3.04 -6.20
N LEU A 47 -6.89 2.71 -5.15
CA LEU A 47 -6.91 1.36 -4.59
C LEU A 47 -6.85 0.38 -5.78
N PRO A 48 -5.92 -0.59 -5.79
CA PRO A 48 -5.92 -1.69 -6.74
C PRO A 48 -7.36 -2.15 -6.99
N ALA A 49 -7.75 -2.37 -8.25
CA ALA A 49 -9.16 -2.53 -8.62
C ALA A 49 -9.89 -3.60 -7.77
N ASP A 50 -9.16 -4.65 -7.37
CA ASP A 50 -9.61 -5.69 -6.44
C ASP A 50 -9.89 -5.16 -5.02
N LEU A 51 -9.08 -4.25 -4.50
CA LEU A 51 -9.31 -3.57 -3.23
C LEU A 51 -10.46 -2.55 -3.31
N ALA A 52 -10.55 -1.79 -4.40
CA ALA A 52 -11.62 -0.83 -4.63
C ALA A 52 -12.99 -1.53 -4.70
N GLU A 53 -13.07 -2.65 -5.44
CA GLU A 53 -14.28 -3.47 -5.54
C GLU A 53 -14.66 -4.10 -4.20
N ALA A 54 -13.68 -4.65 -3.47
CA ALA A 54 -13.91 -5.24 -2.16
C ALA A 54 -14.50 -4.23 -1.17
N VAL A 55 -14.00 -2.99 -1.18
CA VAL A 55 -14.52 -1.89 -0.34
C VAL A 55 -15.88 -1.41 -0.81
N ALA A 56 -16.06 -1.18 -2.11
CA ALA A 56 -17.31 -0.71 -2.68
C ALA A 56 -18.47 -1.66 -2.37
N SER A 57 -18.21 -2.97 -2.36
CA SER A 57 -19.20 -4.01 -2.04
C SER A 57 -19.72 -3.93 -0.60
N LEU A 58 -18.92 -3.42 0.35
CA LEU A 58 -19.30 -3.34 1.78
C LEU A 58 -20.52 -2.45 2.01
N ARG A 59 -20.74 -1.43 1.17
CA ARG A 59 -21.88 -0.50 1.33
C ARG A 59 -23.23 -1.19 1.23
N PHE A 60 -23.29 -2.32 0.53
CA PHE A 60 -24.51 -3.09 0.28
C PHE A 60 -24.75 -4.16 1.34
N LEU A 61 -23.82 -4.35 2.29
CA LEU A 61 -23.95 -5.33 3.35
C LEU A 61 -24.88 -4.84 4.47
N ASP A 62 -25.60 -5.79 5.07
CA ASP A 62 -26.32 -5.57 6.32
C ASP A 62 -25.35 -5.43 7.51
N ASP A 63 -25.87 -4.99 8.65
CA ASP A 63 -25.04 -4.75 9.85
C ASP A 63 -24.37 -6.04 10.35
N THR A 64 -25.02 -7.20 10.22
CA THR A 64 -24.45 -8.47 10.68
C THR A 64 -23.23 -8.85 9.85
N ALA A 65 -23.31 -8.69 8.53
CA ALA A 65 -22.22 -8.91 7.60
C ALA A 65 -21.10 -7.89 7.79
N LEU A 66 -21.43 -6.62 8.04
CA LEU A 66 -20.43 -5.60 8.39
C LEU A 66 -19.71 -5.93 9.70
N TRP A 67 -20.40 -6.41 10.73
CA TRP A 67 -19.77 -6.85 11.98
C TRP A 67 -18.82 -8.03 11.77
N ARG A 68 -19.14 -8.97 10.87
CA ARG A 68 -18.22 -10.06 10.51
C ARG A 68 -16.98 -9.53 9.80
N ALA A 69 -17.16 -8.65 8.81
CA ALA A 69 -16.05 -8.01 8.09
C ALA A 69 -15.16 -7.17 9.01
N ALA A 70 -15.76 -6.40 9.93
CA ALA A 70 -15.01 -5.59 10.89
C ALA A 70 -14.26 -6.42 11.95
N ARG A 71 -14.64 -7.70 12.15
CA ARG A 71 -13.95 -8.64 13.04
C ARG A 71 -13.00 -9.57 12.32
N SER A 72 -12.85 -9.45 10.99
CA SER A 72 -11.92 -10.28 10.24
C SER A 72 -10.50 -10.08 10.76
N ARG A 73 -9.76 -11.17 10.92
CA ARG A 73 -8.35 -11.16 11.31
C ARG A 73 -7.53 -11.83 10.22
N LEU A 74 -6.30 -11.37 10.07
CA LEU A 74 -5.31 -12.11 9.28
C LEU A 74 -5.07 -13.47 9.97
N PRO A 75 -5.04 -14.59 9.22
CA PRO A 75 -4.60 -15.86 9.78
C PRO A 75 -3.20 -15.72 10.36
N THR A 76 -2.97 -16.27 11.54
CA THR A 76 -1.68 -16.19 12.24
C THR A 76 -0.55 -16.73 11.38
N GLU A 77 -0.82 -17.78 10.61
CA GLU A 77 0.13 -18.43 9.71
C GLU A 77 0.62 -17.46 8.62
N VAL A 78 -0.25 -16.58 8.13
CA VAL A 78 0.11 -15.56 7.14
C VAL A 78 1.00 -14.49 7.75
N ALA A 79 0.72 -14.06 8.99
CA ALA A 79 1.55 -13.09 9.70
C ALA A 79 2.96 -13.64 9.95
N THR A 80 3.06 -14.87 10.46
CA THR A 80 4.34 -15.55 10.69
C THR A 80 5.12 -15.72 9.39
N GLN A 81 4.47 -16.12 8.30
CA GLN A 81 5.14 -16.30 7.01
C GLN A 81 5.66 -14.97 6.42
N ILE A 82 4.94 -13.87 6.63
CA ILE A 82 5.41 -12.52 6.25
C ILE A 82 6.65 -12.15 7.07
N GLU A 83 6.62 -12.37 8.38
CA GLU A 83 7.74 -12.09 9.29
C GLU A 83 8.99 -12.89 8.90
N ASP A 84 8.86 -14.20 8.69
CA ASP A 84 9.95 -15.09 8.28
C ASP A 84 10.59 -14.63 6.95
N LEU A 85 9.78 -14.24 5.98
CA LEU A 85 10.26 -13.75 4.68
C LEU A 85 10.93 -12.38 4.80
N HIS A 86 10.47 -11.51 5.69
CA HIS A 86 11.14 -10.24 5.97
C HIS A 86 12.50 -10.45 6.64
N LEU A 87 12.57 -11.32 7.65
CA LEU A 87 13.82 -11.70 8.31
C LEU A 87 14.80 -12.29 7.29
N LYS A 88 14.35 -13.25 6.47
CA LYS A 88 15.19 -13.84 5.42
C LYS A 88 15.70 -12.80 4.43
N ARG A 89 14.83 -11.88 3.97
CA ARG A 89 15.22 -10.79 3.07
C ARG A 89 16.36 -9.94 3.64
N GLN A 90 16.35 -9.69 4.96
CA GLN A 90 17.35 -8.88 5.63
C GLN A 90 18.72 -9.58 5.71
N PHE A 91 18.75 -10.89 5.95
CA PHE A 91 20.00 -11.64 6.16
C PHE A 91 20.58 -12.25 4.89
N GLU A 92 19.73 -12.84 4.04
CA GLU A 92 20.15 -13.69 2.92
C GLU A 92 19.66 -13.16 1.56
N GLY A 93 18.70 -12.23 1.58
CA GLY A 93 17.93 -11.86 0.40
C GLY A 93 16.82 -12.87 0.10
N LEU A 94 15.98 -12.55 -0.90
CA LEU A 94 14.90 -13.45 -1.33
C LEU A 94 15.15 -13.93 -2.75
N THR A 95 14.77 -15.18 -2.99
CA THR A 95 14.63 -15.69 -4.35
C THR A 95 13.47 -14.98 -5.08
N PRO A 96 13.42 -15.04 -6.42
CA PRO A 96 12.29 -14.48 -7.18
C PRO A 96 10.94 -15.06 -6.75
N ASN A 97 10.88 -16.37 -6.47
CA ASN A 97 9.67 -17.03 -6.00
C ASN A 97 9.24 -16.50 -4.62
N GLU A 98 10.15 -16.39 -3.67
CA GLU A 98 9.86 -15.86 -2.34
C GLU A 98 9.44 -14.38 -2.36
N THR A 99 10.00 -13.60 -3.28
CA THR A 99 9.59 -12.21 -3.49
C THR A 99 8.13 -12.14 -3.97
N GLN A 100 7.74 -13.03 -4.87
CA GLN A 100 6.35 -13.13 -5.35
C GLN A 100 5.39 -13.63 -4.25
N VAL A 101 5.83 -14.59 -3.43
CA VAL A 101 5.07 -15.07 -2.27
C VAL A 101 4.86 -13.93 -1.29
N LEU A 102 5.91 -13.22 -0.88
CA LEU A 102 5.80 -12.10 0.05
C LEU A 102 4.88 -10.99 -0.49
N ALA A 103 4.98 -10.64 -1.78
CA ALA A 103 4.08 -9.66 -2.40
C ALA A 103 2.61 -10.12 -2.35
N THR A 104 2.36 -11.42 -2.51
CA THR A 104 0.99 -11.98 -2.45
C THR A 104 0.44 -11.98 -1.03
N LEU A 105 1.27 -12.33 -0.04
CA LEU A 105 0.88 -12.28 1.37
C LEU A 105 0.61 -10.84 1.81
N MET A 106 1.41 -9.89 1.35
CA MET A 106 1.24 -8.48 1.68
C MET A 106 -0.04 -7.89 1.09
N ARG A 107 -0.38 -8.21 -0.17
CA ARG A 107 -1.68 -7.81 -0.74
C ARG A 107 -2.86 -8.36 0.05
N ARG A 108 -2.80 -9.62 0.49
CA ARG A 108 -3.87 -10.23 1.33
C ARG A 108 -3.99 -9.55 2.69
N TYR A 109 -2.86 -9.17 3.28
CA TYR A 109 -2.81 -8.43 4.53
C TYR A 109 -3.47 -7.05 4.38
N GLU A 110 -3.05 -6.28 3.38
CA GLU A 110 -3.60 -4.96 3.06
C GLU A 110 -5.12 -5.03 2.81
N GLN A 111 -5.57 -6.00 2.01
CA GLN A 111 -6.99 -6.23 1.75
C GLN A 111 -7.79 -6.47 3.03
N THR A 112 -7.28 -7.34 3.90
CA THR A 112 -7.95 -7.69 5.17
C THR A 112 -8.06 -6.46 6.07
N MET A 113 -6.99 -5.68 6.19
CA MET A 113 -6.96 -4.47 7.00
C MET A 113 -7.90 -3.39 6.46
N LEU A 114 -7.92 -3.21 5.14
CA LEU A 114 -8.77 -2.23 4.48
C LEU A 114 -10.25 -2.56 4.64
N VAL A 115 -10.64 -3.81 4.40
CA VAL A 115 -12.01 -4.29 4.60
C VAL A 115 -12.44 -4.09 6.05
N ARG A 116 -11.56 -4.42 7.02
CA ARG A 116 -11.84 -4.24 8.45
C ARG A 116 -12.08 -2.78 8.80
N ALA A 117 -11.21 -1.89 8.33
CA ALA A 117 -11.29 -0.45 8.58
C ALA A 117 -12.57 0.15 7.98
N HIS A 118 -12.89 -0.18 6.73
CA HIS A 118 -14.09 0.35 6.06
C HIS A 118 -15.38 -0.20 6.67
N ALA A 119 -15.43 -1.48 7.02
CA ALA A 119 -16.60 -2.04 7.70
C ALA A 119 -16.84 -1.37 9.07
N THR A 120 -15.76 -1.09 9.81
CA THR A 120 -15.82 -0.34 11.08
C THR A 120 -16.33 1.08 10.87
N LEU A 121 -15.85 1.77 9.83
CA LEU A 121 -16.31 3.12 9.47
C LEU A 121 -17.81 3.13 9.14
N LEU A 122 -18.28 2.18 8.33
CA LEU A 122 -19.70 2.06 7.96
C LEU A 122 -20.59 1.78 9.18
N LEU A 123 -20.16 0.88 10.08
CA LEU A 123 -20.87 0.61 11.32
C LEU A 123 -20.99 1.87 12.19
N LYS A 124 -19.90 2.64 12.31
CA LYS A 124 -19.90 3.92 13.03
C LYS A 124 -20.86 4.95 12.38
N GLN A 125 -20.86 5.04 11.05
CA GLN A 125 -21.78 5.92 10.31
C GLN A 125 -23.25 5.52 10.49
N ARG A 126 -23.53 4.22 10.69
CA ARG A 126 -24.86 3.70 11.00
C ARG A 126 -25.25 3.82 12.49
N GLY A 127 -24.40 4.42 13.33
CA GLY A 127 -24.68 4.69 14.74
C GLY A 127 -24.31 3.55 15.70
N HIS A 128 -23.56 2.54 15.26
CA HIS A 128 -23.09 1.47 16.14
C HIS A 128 -21.88 1.88 16.98
N ASP A 129 -21.81 1.38 18.21
CA ASP A 129 -20.62 1.51 19.06
C ASP A 129 -19.54 0.52 18.63
N VAL A 130 -18.50 1.04 17.97
CA VAL A 130 -17.37 0.27 17.45
C VAL A 130 -16.16 0.23 18.40
N SER A 131 -16.29 0.71 19.64
CA SER A 131 -15.18 0.78 20.60
C SER A 131 -14.52 -0.59 20.84
N GLN A 132 -15.32 -1.66 20.81
CA GLN A 132 -14.86 -3.05 20.93
C GLN A 132 -13.97 -3.54 19.78
N LEU A 133 -13.95 -2.85 18.64
CA LEU A 133 -13.13 -3.20 17.47
C LEU A 133 -11.78 -2.48 17.48
N VAL A 134 -11.73 -1.26 18.03
CA VAL A 134 -10.51 -0.45 18.07
C VAL A 134 -9.49 -1.03 19.04
N ALA A 135 -9.94 -1.64 20.14
CA ALA A 135 -9.10 -2.26 21.16
C ALA A 135 -8.41 -3.58 20.72
N ALA A 136 -8.78 -4.14 19.56
CA ALA A 136 -8.26 -5.41 19.05
C ALA A 136 -7.42 -5.23 17.75
N SER A 137 -6.78 -4.06 17.61
CA SER A 137 -5.87 -3.72 16.51
C SER A 137 -4.43 -4.00 16.88
#